data_AF-A0A355RYA3-F1
#
_entry.id   AF-A0A355RYA3-F1
#
_cell.length_a   1.000
_cell.length_b   1.000
_cell.length_c   1.000
_cell.angle_alpha   90.00
_cell.angle_beta   90.00
_cell.angle_gamma   90.00
#
_symmetry.space_group_name_H-M   'P 1'
#
loop_
_entity.id
_entity.type
_entity.pdbx_description
1 polymer ?
#
loop_
_entity_poly.entity_id
_entity_poly.type
_entity_poly.pdbx_seq_one_letter_code
_entity_poly.pdbx_strand_id
1 'polypeptide(L)'
;MQRKAISLCLALILVFPLIFSGEANAASIYDQTEIDANLNSSATPDHIVLSWTGDPTTTQSITWRTIGTVESGEVQYREKGSSSFKTVAATKSQLTTIDADNPPKTSVNIFRATVTGLKPGTTYEYKVGSEENFSEINSFKTEASNTNKFKFIVFGDS
;
A
#
# COMPACT_ATOMS: atom_id res chain seq x y z
N MET A 1 15.42 0.14 -80.22
CA MET A 1 15.76 -1.16 -79.61
C MET A 1 16.23 -0.92 -78.17
N GLN A 2 15.46 -1.43 -77.20
CA GLN A 2 15.74 -1.66 -75.76
C GLN A 2 16.39 -0.56 -74.86
N ARG A 3 15.49 0.06 -74.08
CA ARG A 3 15.51 0.44 -72.64
C ARG A 3 16.78 0.13 -71.82
N LYS A 4 17.19 1.11 -71.00
CA LYS A 4 17.36 0.96 -69.54
C LYS A 4 17.46 2.35 -68.87
N ALA A 5 16.41 2.69 -68.13
CA ALA A 5 16.43 3.76 -67.12
C ALA A 5 17.13 3.22 -65.87
N ILE A 6 18.06 3.98 -65.30
CA ILE A 6 18.47 3.84 -63.89
C ILE A 6 18.47 5.25 -63.32
N SER A 7 17.29 5.58 -62.82
CA SER A 7 17.01 6.72 -61.96
C SER A 7 17.37 6.32 -60.53
N LEU A 8 17.93 7.28 -59.78
CA LEU A 8 17.72 7.45 -58.34
C LEU A 8 18.15 6.30 -57.42
N CYS A 9 19.34 6.41 -56.79
CA CYS A 9 19.52 5.90 -55.43
C CYS A 9 20.72 6.56 -54.72
N LEU A 10 20.39 7.21 -53.61
CA LEU A 10 21.21 7.46 -52.42
C LEU A 10 22.34 8.50 -52.50
N ALA A 11 21.93 9.76 -52.59
CA ALA A 11 22.52 10.79 -51.73
C ALA A 11 22.01 10.57 -50.29
N LEU A 12 22.63 9.66 -49.53
CA LEU A 12 22.39 9.50 -48.08
C LEU A 12 23.50 8.66 -47.40
N ILE A 13 24.76 9.10 -47.45
CA ILE A 13 25.83 8.54 -46.59
C ILE A 13 26.50 9.68 -45.82
N LEU A 14 25.68 10.54 -45.24
CA LEU A 14 26.09 11.50 -44.22
C LEU A 14 24.91 11.58 -43.24
N VAL A 15 25.23 11.54 -41.94
CA VAL A 15 24.32 11.64 -40.78
C VAL A 15 23.72 10.30 -40.30
N PHE A 16 24.50 9.55 -39.51
CA PHE A 16 24.22 9.26 -38.09
C PHE A 16 25.24 8.22 -37.59
N PRO A 17 26.29 8.58 -36.84
CA PRO A 17 26.70 7.67 -35.79
C PRO A 17 25.52 7.67 -34.81
N LEU A 18 24.71 6.61 -34.80
CA LEU A 18 23.91 6.31 -33.62
C LEU A 18 24.94 6.10 -32.50
N ILE A 19 25.15 7.16 -31.74
CA ILE A 19 25.70 7.07 -30.40
C ILE A 19 24.71 6.18 -29.67
N PHE A 20 24.99 4.88 -29.64
CA PHE A 20 24.43 4.02 -28.63
C PHE A 20 25.11 4.45 -27.34
N SER A 21 24.61 5.54 -26.74
CA SER A 21 24.84 5.77 -25.33
C SER A 21 24.10 4.60 -24.68
N GLY A 22 24.84 3.52 -24.39
CA GLY A 22 24.36 2.58 -23.40
C GLY A 22 24.00 3.43 -22.20
N GLU A 23 22.73 3.41 -21.81
CA GLU A 23 22.32 3.93 -20.52
C GLU A 23 23.21 3.21 -19.52
N ALA A 24 24.21 3.94 -19.00
CA ALA A 24 24.94 3.48 -17.86
C ALA A 24 23.87 3.37 -16.78
N ASN A 25 23.43 2.14 -16.53
CA ASN A 25 22.69 1.80 -15.33
C ASN A 25 23.63 2.15 -14.19
N ALA A 26 23.60 3.40 -13.75
CA ALA A 26 24.05 3.77 -12.43
C ALA A 26 23.00 3.24 -11.45
N ALA A 27 22.80 1.92 -11.46
CA ALA A 27 22.34 1.25 -10.27
C ALA A 27 23.40 1.60 -9.24
N SER A 28 23.08 2.53 -8.35
CA SER A 28 23.86 2.75 -7.16
C SER A 28 23.87 1.41 -6.42
N ILE A 29 24.94 0.64 -6.63
CA ILE A 29 25.16 -0.64 -5.96
C ILE A 29 25.50 -0.30 -4.51
N TYR A 30 24.48 0.03 -3.72
CA TYR A 30 24.54 -0.16 -2.28
C TYR A 30 24.08 -1.59 -2.02
N ASP A 31 25.04 -2.43 -1.65
CA ASP A 31 24.83 -3.75 -1.03
C ASP A 31 24.17 -4.89 -1.85
N GLN A 32 24.09 -4.80 -3.19
CA GLN A 32 23.55 -5.87 -4.07
C GLN A 32 22.16 -6.40 -3.67
N THR A 33 21.39 -5.65 -2.87
CA THR A 33 20.07 -6.07 -2.43
C THR A 33 19.09 -5.84 -3.57
N GLU A 34 18.49 -6.91 -4.10
CA GLU A 34 17.34 -6.76 -5.00
C GLU A 34 16.17 -6.19 -4.20
N ILE A 35 15.79 -4.96 -4.53
CA ILE A 35 14.57 -4.36 -3.96
C ILE A 35 13.38 -5.03 -4.62
N ASP A 36 12.53 -5.68 -3.82
CA ASP A 36 11.24 -6.17 -4.33
C ASP A 36 10.45 -4.98 -4.89
N ALA A 37 10.09 -5.08 -6.16
CA ALA A 37 9.26 -4.11 -6.86
C ALA A 37 7.84 -4.00 -6.29
N ASN A 38 7.47 -4.78 -5.27
CA ASN A 38 6.26 -4.62 -4.46
C ASN A 38 6.52 -4.19 -3.02
N LEU A 39 7.76 -3.76 -2.68
CA LEU A 39 8.18 -3.39 -1.33
C LEU A 39 7.89 -4.48 -0.29
N ASN A 40 8.06 -5.75 -0.68
CA ASN A 40 7.77 -6.94 0.14
C ASN A 40 6.29 -7.05 0.56
N SER A 41 5.37 -6.43 -0.18
CA SER A 41 3.93 -6.53 0.08
C SER A 41 3.31 -7.78 -0.58
N SER A 42 2.19 -8.24 -0.03
CA SER A 42 1.42 -9.38 -0.55
C SER A 42 -0.08 -9.07 -0.53
N ALA A 43 -0.92 -10.03 -0.97
CA ALA A 43 -2.37 -9.91 -0.84
C ALA A 43 -2.84 -9.92 0.62
N THR A 44 -2.09 -10.59 1.51
CA THR A 44 -2.36 -10.60 2.95
C THR A 44 -2.02 -9.24 3.56
N PRO A 45 -2.92 -8.64 4.36
CA PRO A 45 -2.67 -7.36 5.01
C PRO A 45 -1.42 -7.34 5.88
N ASP A 46 -0.61 -6.29 5.72
CA ASP A 46 0.50 -5.95 6.60
C ASP A 46 0.42 -4.48 7.07
N HIS A 47 1.37 -4.07 7.90
CA HIS A 47 1.50 -2.70 8.42
C HIS A 47 0.16 -2.18 9.00
N ILE A 48 -0.52 -3.03 9.79
CA ILE A 48 -1.80 -2.70 10.40
C ILE A 48 -1.58 -1.69 11.51
N VAL A 49 -2.21 -0.52 11.41
CA VAL A 49 -2.09 0.59 12.36
C VAL A 49 -3.46 0.99 12.87
N LEU A 50 -3.55 1.16 14.18
CA LEU A 50 -4.71 1.72 14.88
C LEU A 50 -4.49 3.21 15.14
N SER A 51 -5.51 4.01 14.85
CA SER A 51 -5.51 5.46 15.07
C SER A 51 -6.91 5.95 15.46
N TRP A 52 -7.01 7.21 15.89
CA TRP A 52 -8.30 7.83 16.19
C TRP A 52 -8.49 9.06 15.30
N THR A 53 -9.49 9.01 14.43
CA THR A 53 -9.94 10.17 13.64
C THR A 53 -11.27 10.74 14.16
N GLY A 54 -11.81 10.15 15.23
CA GLY A 54 -13.06 10.53 15.89
C GLY A 54 -13.00 10.27 17.39
N ASP A 55 -14.15 10.16 18.04
CA ASP A 55 -14.25 9.93 19.49
C ASP A 55 -13.70 8.53 19.86
N PRO A 56 -12.64 8.42 20.68
CA PRO A 56 -12.02 7.15 21.02
C PRO A 56 -12.89 6.25 21.92
N THR A 57 -13.97 6.79 22.50
CA THR A 57 -14.93 6.00 23.29
C THR A 57 -15.89 5.20 22.42
N THR A 58 -16.14 5.66 21.19
CA THR A 58 -17.16 5.08 20.29
C THR A 58 -16.67 4.77 18.88
N THR A 59 -15.39 5.04 18.58
CA THR A 59 -14.81 4.82 17.25
C THR A 59 -13.39 4.23 17.30
N GLN A 60 -13.00 3.55 16.24
CA GLN A 60 -11.63 3.08 16.00
C GLN A 60 -11.33 3.14 14.50
N SER A 61 -10.27 3.85 14.12
CA SER A 61 -9.79 3.89 12.74
C SER A 61 -8.64 2.90 12.55
N ILE A 62 -8.70 2.14 11.46
CA ILE A 62 -7.75 1.07 11.15
C ILE A 62 -7.25 1.29 9.72
N THR A 63 -5.93 1.26 9.56
CA THR A 63 -5.27 1.31 8.26
C THR A 63 -4.37 0.10 8.08
N TRP A 64 -4.25 -0.38 6.85
CA TRP A 64 -3.34 -1.48 6.50
C TRP A 64 -2.89 -1.34 5.05
N ARG A 65 -1.86 -2.11 4.70
CA ARG A 65 -1.31 -2.16 3.35
C ARG A 65 -1.49 -3.56 2.75
N THR A 66 -1.63 -3.60 1.43
CA THR A 66 -1.51 -4.82 0.61
C THR A 66 -0.75 -4.50 -0.68
N ILE A 67 -0.44 -5.53 -1.46
CA ILE A 67 -0.01 -5.38 -2.85
C ILE A 67 -1.08 -4.64 -3.68
N GLY A 68 -0.64 -4.00 -4.77
CA GLY A 68 -1.46 -3.13 -5.61
C GLY A 68 -2.63 -3.79 -6.35
N THR A 69 -2.67 -5.12 -6.42
CA THR A 69 -3.73 -5.87 -7.14
C THR A 69 -4.98 -6.16 -6.30
N VAL A 70 -4.96 -5.87 -4.98
CA VAL A 70 -6.12 -6.08 -4.11
C VAL A 70 -7.13 -4.96 -4.31
N GLU A 71 -8.34 -5.31 -4.75
CA GLU A 71 -9.32 -4.31 -5.20
C GLU A 71 -10.22 -3.76 -4.09
N SER A 72 -10.48 -4.56 -3.06
CA SER A 72 -11.41 -4.26 -1.97
C SER A 72 -10.77 -4.59 -0.62
N GLY A 73 -11.34 -4.03 0.45
CA GLY A 73 -10.91 -4.31 1.80
C GLY A 73 -12.05 -4.05 2.78
N GLU A 74 -12.03 -4.75 3.90
CA GLU A 74 -13.00 -4.61 4.97
C GLU A 74 -12.38 -4.86 6.34
N VAL A 75 -13.05 -4.33 7.37
CA VAL A 75 -12.81 -4.69 8.77
C VAL A 75 -13.97 -5.56 9.21
N GLN A 76 -13.65 -6.77 9.66
CA GLN A 76 -14.57 -7.60 10.43
C GLN A 76 -14.27 -7.40 11.92
N TYR A 77 -15.26 -7.00 12.71
CA TYR A 77 -15.10 -6.75 14.14
C TYR A 77 -16.25 -7.31 14.98
N ARG A 78 -15.97 -7.59 16.26
CA ARG A 78 -16.98 -8.04 17.23
C ARG A 78 -16.58 -7.66 18.65
N GLU A 79 -17.55 -7.56 19.55
CA GLU A 79 -17.24 -7.50 20.99
C GLU A 79 -16.54 -8.81 21.38
N LYS A 80 -15.48 -8.72 22.20
CA LYS A 80 -14.72 -9.89 22.61
C LYS A 80 -15.63 -10.93 23.28
N GLY A 81 -15.58 -12.17 22.80
CA GLY A 81 -16.46 -13.26 23.27
C GLY A 81 -17.81 -13.37 22.55
N SER A 82 -18.17 -12.42 21.68
CA SER A 82 -19.28 -12.59 20.74
C SER A 82 -18.93 -13.61 19.67
N SER A 83 -19.93 -14.34 19.16
CA SER A 83 -19.74 -15.33 18.10
C SER A 83 -19.71 -14.71 16.70
N SER A 84 -20.43 -13.62 16.47
CA SER A 84 -20.64 -13.04 15.15
C SER A 84 -19.82 -11.77 14.90
N PHE A 85 -19.23 -11.68 13.71
CA PHE A 85 -18.58 -10.48 13.21
C PHE A 85 -19.58 -9.56 12.53
N LYS A 86 -19.36 -8.25 12.72
CA LYS A 86 -19.92 -7.17 11.91
C LYS A 86 -18.85 -6.72 10.91
N THR A 87 -19.28 -6.16 9.79
CA THR A 87 -18.36 -5.75 8.70
C THR A 87 -18.48 -4.26 8.41
N VAL A 88 -17.34 -3.62 8.16
CA VAL A 88 -17.24 -2.24 7.65
C VAL A 88 -16.35 -2.25 6.42
N ALA A 89 -16.87 -1.78 5.29
CA ALA A 89 -16.07 -1.64 4.07
C ALA A 89 -14.98 -0.57 4.24
N ALA A 90 -13.83 -0.81 3.64
CA ALA A 90 -12.71 0.11 3.64
C ALA A 90 -12.69 0.97 2.37
N THR A 91 -12.14 2.16 2.52
CA THR A 91 -11.70 3.00 1.40
C THR A 91 -10.28 2.59 0.98
N LYS A 92 -10.02 2.60 -0.33
CA LYS A 92 -8.72 2.25 -0.92
C LYS A 92 -8.05 3.49 -1.48
N SER A 93 -6.74 3.60 -1.29
CA SER A 93 -5.88 4.57 -1.98
C SER A 93 -4.62 3.87 -2.46
N GLN A 94 -4.17 4.19 -3.67
CA GLN A 94 -2.95 3.61 -4.23
C GLN A 94 -1.77 4.53 -3.91
N LEU A 95 -0.68 3.94 -3.42
CA LEU A 95 0.60 4.59 -3.24
C LEU A 95 1.54 4.07 -4.32
N THR A 96 2.01 4.96 -5.19
CA THR A 96 3.05 4.65 -6.18
C THR A 96 4.35 5.31 -5.74
N THR A 97 5.42 4.53 -5.65
CA THR A 97 6.77 5.11 -5.46
C THR A 97 7.37 5.37 -6.83
N ILE A 98 7.98 6.55 -6.97
CA ILE A 98 8.82 6.90 -8.11
C ILE A 98 10.23 6.96 -7.53
N ASP A 99 11.08 6.04 -7.96
CA ASP A 99 12.51 6.19 -7.76
C ASP A 99 13.04 7.06 -8.91
N ALA A 100 13.81 8.09 -8.56
CA ALA A 100 14.19 9.18 -9.46
C ALA A 100 15.22 8.73 -10.50
N ASP A 101 16.03 7.73 -10.15
CA ASP A 101 17.16 7.25 -10.94
C ASP A 101 16.87 5.89 -11.62
N ASN A 102 15.81 5.20 -11.22
CA ASN A 102 15.44 3.90 -11.77
C ASN A 102 13.93 3.69 -11.57
N PRO A 103 13.10 3.39 -12.58
CA PRO A 103 11.66 3.34 -12.38
C PRO A 103 11.12 1.89 -12.27
N PRO A 104 11.31 1.13 -11.18
CA PRO A 104 10.27 0.18 -10.82
C PRO A 104 9.09 0.99 -10.30
N LYS A 105 8.04 1.12 -11.11
CA LYS A 105 6.74 1.63 -10.66
C LYS A 105 6.13 0.62 -9.69
N THR A 106 6.56 0.65 -8.44
CA THR A 106 5.89 -0.11 -7.38
C THR A 106 4.60 0.58 -7.02
N SER A 107 3.50 -0.18 -6.96
CA SER A 107 2.24 0.32 -6.43
C SER A 107 1.73 -0.61 -5.34
N VAL A 108 1.50 -0.05 -4.16
CA VAL A 108 0.84 -0.73 -3.04
C VAL A 108 -0.50 -0.07 -2.78
N ASN A 109 -1.44 -0.82 -2.20
CA ASN A 109 -2.73 -0.27 -1.80
C ASN A 109 -2.73 -0.03 -0.29
N ILE A 110 -3.17 1.16 0.11
CA ILE A 110 -3.46 1.52 1.49
C ILE A 110 -4.97 1.51 1.66
N PHE A 111 -5.44 0.73 2.62
CA PHE A 111 -6.83 0.66 3.00
C PHE A 111 -7.06 1.39 4.32
N ARG A 112 -8.24 2.00 4.45
CA ARG A 112 -8.70 2.67 5.66
C ARG A 112 -10.17 2.40 5.91
N ALA A 113 -10.50 2.01 7.14
CA ALA A 113 -11.87 1.96 7.62
C ALA A 113 -11.97 2.54 9.04
N THR A 114 -13.12 3.12 9.34
CA THR A 114 -13.45 3.59 10.69
C THR A 114 -14.66 2.83 11.19
N VAL A 115 -14.48 2.06 12.26
CA VAL A 115 -15.58 1.42 12.98
C VAL A 115 -16.22 2.45 13.90
N THR A 116 -17.55 2.53 13.88
CA THR A 116 -18.32 3.51 14.67
C THR A 116 -19.40 2.81 15.50
N GLY A 117 -20.02 3.56 16.44
CA GLY A 117 -21.07 3.04 17.30
C GLY A 117 -20.58 1.96 18.29
N LEU A 118 -19.30 2.02 18.64
CA LEU A 118 -18.70 1.12 19.63
C LEU A 118 -19.15 1.51 21.04
N LYS A 119 -19.17 0.53 21.94
CA LYS A 119 -19.42 0.77 23.36
C LYS A 119 -18.14 1.29 24.02
N PRO A 120 -18.22 2.32 24.88
CA PRO A 120 -17.09 2.78 25.68
C PRO A 120 -16.50 1.67 26.57
N GLY A 121 -15.19 1.73 26.81
CA GLY A 121 -14.46 0.84 27.72
C GLY A 121 -14.49 -0.64 27.35
N THR A 122 -14.82 -0.97 26.10
CA THR A 122 -15.13 -2.33 25.65
C THR A 122 -14.02 -2.87 24.75
N THR A 123 -13.64 -4.13 24.97
CA THR A 123 -12.67 -4.82 24.12
C THR A 123 -13.36 -5.42 22.90
N TYR A 124 -12.81 -5.13 21.73
CA TYR A 124 -13.25 -5.68 20.45
C TYR A 124 -12.16 -6.56 19.86
N GLU A 125 -12.57 -7.64 19.21
CA GLU A 125 -11.73 -8.44 18.33
C GLU A 125 -11.99 -8.01 16.89
N TYR A 126 -10.93 -7.94 16.08
CA TYR A 126 -11.05 -7.54 14.68
C TYR A 126 -10.03 -8.25 13.79
N LYS A 127 -10.34 -8.32 12.51
CA LYS A 127 -9.39 -8.67 11.44
C LYS A 127 -9.68 -7.79 10.23
N VAL A 128 -8.65 -7.53 9.44
CA VAL A 128 -8.75 -6.72 8.22
C VAL A 128 -8.37 -7.56 7.03
N GLY A 129 -8.88 -7.23 5.84
CA GLY A 129 -8.54 -7.97 4.63
C GLY A 129 -9.66 -7.98 3.62
N SER A 130 -9.63 -8.97 2.74
CA SER A 130 -10.66 -9.18 1.73
C SER A 130 -10.75 -10.66 1.36
N GLU A 131 -11.97 -11.15 1.13
CA GLU A 131 -12.25 -12.52 0.70
C GLU A 131 -11.57 -13.59 1.58
N GLU A 132 -10.53 -14.25 1.06
CA GLU A 132 -9.77 -15.28 1.79
C GLU A 132 -8.49 -14.73 2.45
N ASN A 133 -8.10 -13.50 2.13
CA ASN A 133 -6.85 -12.86 2.57
C ASN A 133 -7.11 -11.92 3.75
N PHE A 134 -7.31 -12.50 4.93
CA PHE A 134 -7.44 -11.76 6.18
C PHE A 134 -6.15 -11.78 7.00
N SER A 135 -5.96 -10.72 7.79
CA SER A 135 -5.02 -10.74 8.91
C SER A 135 -5.44 -11.76 9.97
N GLU A 136 -4.51 -12.09 10.86
CA GLU A 136 -4.85 -12.70 12.15
C GLU A 136 -5.87 -11.84 12.92
N ILE A 137 -6.58 -12.48 13.85
CA ILE A 137 -7.49 -11.78 14.75
C ILE A 137 -6.66 -11.00 15.77
N ASN A 138 -6.85 -9.69 15.76
CA ASN A 138 -6.26 -8.73 16.70
C ASN A 138 -7.34 -8.19 17.64
N SER A 139 -6.94 -7.39 18.63
CA SER A 139 -7.90 -6.74 19.52
C SER A 139 -7.51 -5.32 19.87
N PHE A 140 -8.52 -4.50 20.15
CA PHE A 140 -8.36 -3.16 20.70
C PHE A 140 -9.39 -2.93 21.79
N LYS A 141 -9.20 -1.88 22.60
CA LYS A 141 -10.15 -1.47 23.63
C LYS A 141 -10.50 0.00 23.43
N THR A 142 -11.79 0.30 23.36
CA THR A 142 -12.27 1.67 23.33
C THR A 142 -12.03 2.37 24.66
N GLU A 143 -11.91 3.69 24.61
CA GLU A 143 -11.76 4.50 25.81
C GLU A 143 -13.04 4.43 26.68
N ALA A 144 -12.90 4.51 28.00
CA ALA A 144 -14.05 4.52 28.90
C ALA A 144 -14.75 5.89 28.91
N SER A 145 -16.07 5.92 29.18
CA SER A 145 -16.82 7.20 29.21
C SER A 145 -16.39 8.16 30.31
N ASN A 146 -15.72 7.66 31.36
CA ASN A 146 -15.37 8.40 32.57
C ASN A 146 -13.86 8.41 32.82
N THR A 147 -13.06 8.43 31.76
CA THR A 147 -11.60 8.41 31.85
C THR A 147 -11.07 9.68 32.50
N ASN A 148 -10.40 9.50 33.64
CA ASN A 148 -9.83 10.58 34.43
C ASN A 148 -8.29 10.52 34.50
N LYS A 149 -7.68 9.52 33.85
CA LYS A 149 -6.22 9.33 33.78
C LYS A 149 -5.86 8.71 32.43
N PHE A 150 -4.83 9.23 31.79
CA PHE A 150 -4.28 8.68 30.56
C PHE A 150 -2.75 8.64 30.65
N LYS A 151 -2.15 7.74 29.86
CA LYS A 151 -0.70 7.67 29.66
C LYS A 151 -0.43 7.61 28.16
N PHE A 152 0.55 8.35 27.70
CA PHE A 152 0.98 8.36 26.31
C PHE A 152 2.51 8.37 26.26
N ILE A 153 3.05 7.89 25.15
CA ILE A 153 4.49 7.94 24.86
C ILE A 153 4.70 9.08 23.87
N VAL A 154 5.72 9.90 24.11
CA VAL A 154 6.21 10.90 23.15
C VAL A 154 7.58 10.44 22.68
N PHE A 155 7.72 10.25 21.39
CA PHE A 155 8.93 9.74 20.75
C PHE A 155 9.04 10.35 19.35
N GLY A 156 10.26 10.52 18.85
CA GLY A 156 10.56 11.08 17.54
C GLY A 156 11.93 10.59 17.05
N ASP A 157 12.19 10.78 15.75
CA ASP A 157 13.42 10.38 15.05
C ASP A 157 13.85 8.92 15.29
N SER A 158 13.06 8.02 14.71
CA SER A 158 13.25 6.55 14.72
C SER A 158 13.85 6.02 13.42
#